data_AF-A0A7X3XGF3-F1
#
_entry.id   AF-A0A7X3XGF3-F1
#
_cell.length_a   1.000
_cell.length_b   1.000
_cell.length_c   1.000
_cell.angle_alpha   90.00
_cell.angle_beta   90.00
_cell.angle_gamma   90.00
#
_symmetry.space_group_name_H-M   'P 1'
#
loop_
_entity.id
_entity.type
_entity.pdbx_description
1 polymer ?
#
loop_
_entity_poly.entity_id
_entity_poly.type
_entity_poly.pdbx_seq_one_letter_code
_entity_poly.pdbx_strand_id
1 'polypeptide(L)'
;MAPQHWFEDLDHRLDTWLDTWLAHHPDQGVLLEEDERNQAQAAGTSHRVQLRQEAQLLRRVLLQQGEAIQLWRQRQQEALAGHNRTLSRQCSDHERHCRQEGQGMWERLEMIGSLPPEAWRTTAARTGWRVTEAPASLQQAWSSFVVEQELRELQRQGTRRKT
;
A
#
# COMPACT_ATOMS: atom_id res chain seq x y z
N MET A 1 10.39 -7.58 -18.40
CA MET A 1 8.95 -7.94 -18.41
C MET A 1 8.53 -8.16 -16.97
N ALA A 2 7.50 -7.57 -16.37
CA ALA A 2 6.76 -6.34 -16.62
C ALA A 2 6.31 -5.85 -15.22
N PRO A 3 6.54 -4.57 -14.83
CA PRO A 3 6.12 -4.04 -13.53
C PRO A 3 4.58 -3.93 -13.35
N GLN A 4 3.82 -4.17 -14.42
CA GLN A 4 2.35 -4.19 -14.44
C GLN A 4 1.78 -5.46 -13.81
N HIS A 5 2.43 -6.60 -14.01
CA HIS A 5 1.97 -7.89 -13.48
C HIS A 5 1.82 -7.88 -11.96
N TRP A 6 2.75 -7.25 -11.24
CA TRP A 6 2.73 -7.19 -9.78
C TRP A 6 1.43 -6.61 -9.17
N PHE A 7 0.84 -5.58 -9.79
CA PHE A 7 -0.32 -4.90 -9.21
C PHE A 7 -1.61 -5.65 -9.51
N GLU A 8 -1.76 -6.13 -10.75
CA GLU A 8 -2.87 -6.97 -11.16
C GLU A 8 -2.83 -8.33 -10.44
N ASP A 9 -1.63 -8.90 -10.24
CA ASP A 9 -1.42 -10.10 -9.43
C ASP A 9 -1.76 -9.85 -7.95
N LEU A 10 -1.56 -8.63 -7.42
CA LEU A 10 -1.86 -8.29 -6.03
C LEU A 10 -3.36 -8.08 -5.81
N ASP A 11 -4.04 -7.37 -6.72
CA ASP A 11 -5.49 -7.15 -6.67
C ASP A 11 -6.24 -8.48 -6.81
N HIS A 12 -5.85 -9.30 -7.80
CA HIS A 12 -6.44 -10.62 -8.01
C HIS A 12 -6.15 -11.60 -6.86
N ARG A 13 -4.97 -11.54 -6.25
CA ARG A 13 -4.65 -12.33 -5.05
C ARG A 13 -5.44 -11.88 -3.84
N LEU A 14 -5.67 -10.58 -3.65
CA LEU A 14 -6.45 -10.06 -2.52
C LEU A 14 -7.92 -10.47 -2.62
N ASP A 15 -8.52 -10.41 -3.81
CA ASP A 15 -9.90 -10.87 -4.04
C ASP A 15 -10.02 -12.39 -3.90
N THR A 16 -9.10 -13.14 -4.52
CA THR A 16 -9.09 -14.61 -4.41
C THR A 16 -8.86 -15.07 -2.97
N TRP A 17 -8.03 -14.36 -2.19
CA TRP A 17 -7.76 -14.67 -0.80
C TRP A 17 -8.96 -14.40 0.11
N LEU A 18 -9.68 -13.30 -0.11
CA LEU A 18 -10.88 -12.95 0.66
C LEU A 18 -12.01 -13.97 0.42
N ASP A 19 -12.23 -14.34 -0.84
CA ASP A 19 -13.25 -15.32 -1.22
C ASP A 19 -12.90 -16.73 -0.71
N THR A 20 -11.63 -17.12 -0.80
CA THR A 20 -11.15 -18.42 -0.31
C THR A 20 -11.23 -18.52 1.22
N TRP A 21 -10.97 -17.42 1.93
CA TRP A 21 -11.05 -17.38 3.40
C TRP A 21 -12.50 -17.47 3.89
N LEU A 22 -13.43 -16.76 3.25
CA LEU A 22 -14.85 -16.80 3.59
C LEU A 22 -15.49 -18.16 3.23
N ALA A 23 -15.09 -18.77 2.12
CA ALA A 23 -15.60 -20.06 1.68
C ALA A 23 -15.18 -21.25 2.58
N HIS A 24 -14.00 -21.18 3.22
CA HIS A 24 -13.50 -22.26 4.08
C HIS A 24 -13.99 -22.19 5.53
N HIS A 25 -14.71 -21.13 5.93
CA HIS A 25 -15.09 -20.88 7.32
C HIS A 25 -16.54 -20.39 7.55
N PRO A 26 -17.58 -21.08 7.01
CA PRO A 26 -18.98 -20.66 7.15
C PRO A 26 -19.52 -20.73 8.59
N ASP A 27 -19.08 -21.72 9.37
CA ASP A 27 -19.50 -21.90 10.78
C ASP A 27 -18.89 -20.85 11.73
N GLN A 28 -17.83 -20.15 11.29
CA GLN A 28 -17.19 -19.11 12.09
C GLN A 28 -18.05 -17.86 12.21
N GLY A 29 -18.94 -17.58 11.25
CA GLY A 29 -19.85 -16.42 11.32
C GLY A 29 -20.87 -16.51 12.46
N VAL A 30 -21.41 -17.70 12.71
CA VAL A 30 -22.43 -17.93 13.76
C VAL A 30 -21.77 -18.11 15.13
N LEU A 31 -20.61 -18.80 15.20
CA LEU A 31 -19.80 -18.84 16.42
C LEU A 31 -19.26 -17.46 16.81
N LEU A 32 -19.02 -16.55 15.86
CA LEU A 32 -18.57 -15.17 16.15
C LEU A 32 -19.62 -14.37 16.93
N GLU A 33 -20.91 -14.50 16.62
CA GLU A 33 -21.99 -13.78 17.32
C GLU A 33 -22.25 -14.33 18.74
N GLU A 34 -22.17 -15.66 18.92
CA GLU A 34 -22.29 -16.29 20.25
C GLU A 34 -21.04 -16.08 21.11
N ASP A 35 -19.85 -16.10 20.51
CA ASP A 35 -18.58 -15.90 21.19
C ASP A 35 -18.37 -14.40 21.51
N GLU A 36 -18.79 -13.44 20.68
CA GLU A 36 -18.79 -12.00 21.02
C GLU A 36 -19.61 -11.69 22.28
N ARG A 37 -20.73 -12.40 22.49
CA ARG A 37 -21.60 -12.25 23.66
C ARG A 37 -20.98 -12.81 24.94
N ASN A 38 -20.23 -13.91 24.83
CA ASN A 38 -19.52 -14.55 25.95
C ASN A 38 -18.14 -13.89 26.23
N GLN A 39 -17.49 -13.36 25.20
CA GLN A 39 -16.15 -12.75 25.24
C GLN A 39 -16.11 -11.34 25.85
N ALA A 40 -17.25 -10.65 25.92
CA ALA A 40 -17.39 -9.42 26.69
C ALA A 40 -17.07 -9.61 28.20
N GLN A 41 -17.06 -10.84 28.70
CA GLN A 41 -16.85 -11.16 30.11
C GLN A 41 -15.44 -11.66 30.49
N ALA A 42 -14.57 -12.05 29.56
CA ALA A 42 -13.29 -12.70 29.92
C ALA A 42 -12.08 -12.10 29.18
N ALA A 43 -11.12 -11.58 29.93
CA ALA A 43 -9.94 -10.81 29.51
C ALA A 43 -8.92 -11.49 28.56
N GLY A 44 -9.28 -12.57 27.85
CA GLY A 44 -8.47 -13.22 26.81
C GLY A 44 -8.63 -12.63 25.39
N THR A 45 -9.46 -11.60 25.24
CA THR A 45 -9.93 -11.03 23.95
C THR A 45 -9.02 -9.95 23.36
N SER A 46 -8.17 -9.31 24.16
CA SER A 46 -7.44 -8.10 23.72
C SER A 46 -6.47 -8.38 22.56
N HIS A 47 -5.65 -9.42 22.65
CA HIS A 47 -4.65 -9.73 21.62
C HIS A 47 -5.28 -10.10 20.26
N ARG A 48 -6.36 -10.88 20.26
CA ARG A 48 -7.08 -11.27 19.04
C ARG A 48 -7.71 -10.06 18.34
N VAL A 49 -8.38 -9.20 19.11
CA VAL A 49 -8.96 -7.96 18.59
C VAL A 49 -7.86 -7.05 18.03
N GLN A 50 -6.74 -6.91 18.74
CA GLN A 50 -5.60 -6.09 18.29
C GLN A 50 -4.95 -6.63 17.00
N LEU A 51 -4.75 -7.95 16.88
CA LEU A 51 -4.22 -8.55 15.65
C LEU A 51 -5.17 -8.40 14.46
N ARG A 52 -6.49 -8.48 14.71
CA ARG A 52 -7.50 -8.22 13.67
C ARG A 52 -7.48 -6.77 13.23
N GLN A 53 -7.37 -5.83 14.18
CA GLN A 53 -7.22 -4.40 13.87
C GLN A 53 -5.93 -4.12 13.10
N GLU A 54 -4.83 -4.78 13.45
CA GLU A 54 -3.56 -4.70 12.72
C GLU A 54 -3.72 -5.21 11.29
N ALA A 55 -4.33 -6.38 11.08
CA ALA A 55 -4.56 -6.93 9.74
C ALA A 55 -5.41 -5.99 8.86
N GLN A 56 -6.46 -5.39 9.43
CA GLN A 56 -7.29 -4.39 8.75
C GLN A 56 -6.51 -3.10 8.43
N LEU A 57 -5.64 -2.65 9.32
CA LEU A 57 -4.75 -1.52 9.07
C LEU A 57 -3.76 -1.85 7.94
N LEU A 58 -3.09 -3.00 8.02
CA LEU A 58 -2.16 -3.48 6.99
C LEU A 58 -2.82 -3.56 5.62
N ARG A 59 -4.03 -4.14 5.52
CA ARG A 59 -4.77 -4.19 4.25
C ARG A 59 -4.99 -2.80 3.67
N ARG A 60 -5.48 -1.85 4.49
CA ARG A 60 -5.71 -0.46 4.04
C ARG A 60 -4.41 0.21 3.60
N VAL A 61 -3.35 0.09 4.40
CA VAL A 61 -2.06 0.70 4.12
C VAL A 61 -1.42 0.08 2.87
N LEU A 62 -1.52 -1.23 2.66
CA LEU A 62 -1.03 -1.91 1.46
C LEU A 62 -1.69 -1.41 0.17
N LEU A 63 -3.02 -1.18 0.20
CA LEU A 63 -3.72 -0.59 -0.94
C LEU A 63 -3.21 0.82 -1.25
N GLN A 64 -3.09 1.67 -0.22
CA GLN A 64 -2.54 3.02 -0.36
C GLN A 64 -1.05 3.00 -0.80
N GLN A 65 -0.29 2.00 -0.36
CA GLN A 65 1.08 1.77 -0.79
C GLN A 65 1.14 1.43 -2.27
N GLY A 66 0.19 0.62 -2.76
CA GLY A 66 0.00 0.32 -4.18
C GLY A 66 -0.24 1.59 -5.01
N GLU A 67 -1.13 2.47 -4.55
CA GLU A 67 -1.37 3.77 -5.17
C GLU A 67 -0.10 4.63 -5.20
N ALA A 68 0.64 4.71 -4.09
CA ALA A 68 1.89 5.46 -4.00
C ALA A 68 2.95 4.93 -4.99
N ILE A 69 3.08 3.61 -5.11
CA ILE A 69 3.98 2.97 -6.07
C ILE A 69 3.62 3.36 -7.52
N GLN A 70 2.34 3.31 -7.88
CA GLN A 70 1.91 3.70 -9.23
C GLN A 70 2.15 5.19 -9.49
N LEU A 71 1.84 6.05 -8.52
CA LEU A 71 2.11 7.48 -8.59
C LEU A 71 3.59 7.75 -8.88
N TRP A 72 4.50 7.17 -8.09
CA TRP A 72 5.94 7.44 -8.26
C TRP A 72 6.53 6.84 -9.52
N ARG A 73 5.97 5.73 -10.01
CA ARG A 73 6.28 5.18 -11.34
C ARG A 73 5.85 6.13 -12.45
N GLN A 74 4.65 6.71 -12.38
CA GLN A 74 4.19 7.70 -13.35
C GLN A 74 5.12 8.92 -13.34
N ARG A 75 5.43 9.45 -12.15
CA ARG A 75 6.35 10.58 -11.97
C ARG A 75 7.73 10.31 -12.56
N GLN A 76 8.26 9.09 -12.39
CA GLN A 76 9.51 8.67 -13.02
C GLN A 76 9.44 8.78 -14.56
N GLN A 77 8.34 8.32 -15.17
CA GLN A 77 8.15 8.34 -16.62
C GLN A 77 8.03 9.78 -17.15
N GLU A 78 7.28 10.62 -16.47
CA GLU A 78 7.14 12.04 -16.78
C GLU A 78 8.48 12.78 -16.67
N ALA A 79 9.27 12.52 -15.62
CA ALA A 79 10.61 13.08 -15.48
C ALA A 79 11.56 12.62 -16.60
N LEU A 80 11.45 11.37 -17.09
CA LEU A 80 12.21 10.91 -18.26
C LEU A 80 11.79 11.62 -19.54
N ALA A 81 10.49 11.81 -19.75
CA ALA A 81 9.96 12.53 -20.91
C ALA A 81 10.39 14.00 -20.89
N GLY A 82 10.46 14.62 -19.71
CA GLY A 82 11.04 15.95 -19.50
C GLY A 82 12.57 16.00 -19.51
N HIS A 83 13.24 14.88 -19.82
CA HIS A 83 14.70 14.71 -19.83
C HIS A 83 15.42 14.99 -18.50
N ASN A 84 14.70 15.02 -17.37
CA ASN A 84 15.27 15.17 -16.03
C ASN A 84 15.66 13.81 -15.44
N ARG A 85 16.83 13.31 -15.84
CA ARG A 85 17.34 11.99 -15.43
C ARG A 85 17.56 11.88 -13.91
N THR A 86 17.96 12.97 -13.25
CA THR A 86 18.18 12.98 -11.80
C THR A 86 16.87 12.80 -11.05
N LEU A 87 15.84 13.59 -11.39
CA LEU A 87 14.52 13.47 -10.75
C LEU A 87 13.89 12.10 -11.04
N SER A 88 14.01 11.61 -12.27
CA SER A 88 13.55 10.26 -12.63
C SER A 88 14.19 9.18 -11.75
N ARG A 89 15.52 9.25 -11.54
CA ARG A 89 16.21 8.33 -10.65
C ARG A 89 15.69 8.44 -9.21
N GLN A 90 15.50 9.65 -8.68
CA GLN A 90 14.97 9.85 -7.33
C GLN A 90 13.54 9.28 -7.18
N CYS A 91 12.68 9.47 -8.19
CA CYS A 91 11.34 8.86 -8.21
C CYS A 91 11.42 7.33 -8.24
N SER A 92 12.32 6.75 -9.04
CA SER A 92 12.52 5.30 -9.11
C SER A 92 13.07 4.71 -7.81
N ASP A 93 14.01 5.40 -7.17
CA ASP A 93 14.58 4.97 -5.89
C ASP A 93 13.50 4.99 -4.79
N HIS A 94 12.65 6.02 -4.76
CA HIS A 94 11.54 6.07 -3.82
C HIS A 94 10.44 5.05 -4.12
N GLU A 95 10.08 4.84 -5.39
CA GLU A 95 9.15 3.78 -5.81
C GLU A 95 9.61 2.39 -5.35
N ARG A 96 10.91 2.11 -5.48
CA ARG A 96 11.51 0.87 -4.98
C ARG A 96 11.45 0.76 -3.46
N HIS A 97 11.69 1.84 -2.74
CA HIS A 97 11.54 1.86 -1.29
C HIS A 97 10.10 1.57 -0.89
N CYS A 98 9.12 2.16 -1.58
CA CYS A 98 7.71 1.86 -1.34
C CYS A 98 7.38 0.37 -1.55
N ARG A 99 7.96 -0.28 -2.58
CA ARG A 99 7.80 -1.72 -2.78
C ARG A 99 8.38 -2.54 -1.63
N GLN A 100 9.57 -2.18 -1.15
CA GLN A 100 10.26 -2.89 -0.07
C GLN A 100 9.47 -2.82 1.24
N GLU A 101 8.97 -1.63 1.59
CA GLU A 101 8.12 -1.46 2.76
C GLU A 101 6.78 -2.22 2.61
N GLY A 102 6.19 -2.16 1.42
CA GLY A 102 4.98 -2.93 1.09
C GLY A 102 5.17 -4.43 1.22
N GLN A 103 6.32 -4.96 0.81
CA GLN A 103 6.67 -6.38 0.98
C GLN A 103 6.70 -6.77 2.47
N GLY A 104 7.31 -5.95 3.33
CA GLY A 104 7.32 -6.21 4.77
C GLY A 104 5.93 -6.16 5.43
N MET A 105 5.07 -5.26 4.97
CA MET A 105 3.66 -5.20 5.40
C MET A 105 2.89 -6.44 4.95
N TRP A 106 3.14 -6.91 3.73
CA TRP A 106 2.54 -8.13 3.19
C TRP A 106 2.96 -9.37 3.96
N GLU A 107 4.27 -9.54 4.22
CA GLU A 107 4.80 -10.64 5.02
C GLU A 107 4.19 -10.67 6.44
N ARG A 108 3.97 -9.49 7.03
CA ARG A 108 3.26 -9.40 8.32
C ARG A 108 1.81 -9.83 8.21
N LEU A 109 1.11 -9.40 7.15
CA LEU A 109 -0.28 -9.76 6.94
C LEU A 109 -0.43 -11.27 6.70
N GLU A 110 0.42 -11.87 5.87
CA GLU A 110 0.48 -13.32 5.65
C GLU A 110 0.79 -14.08 6.94
N MET A 111 1.75 -13.58 7.73
CA MET A 111 2.05 -14.16 9.04
C MET A 111 0.79 -14.18 9.90
N ILE A 112 0.10 -13.05 10.09
CA ILE A 112 -1.14 -12.99 10.88
C ILE A 112 -2.19 -13.97 10.35
N GLY A 113 -2.38 -14.04 9.03
CA GLY A 113 -3.35 -14.95 8.39
C GLY A 113 -3.02 -16.43 8.52
N SER A 114 -1.73 -16.78 8.70
CA SER A 114 -1.25 -18.15 8.88
C SER A 114 -1.12 -18.59 10.35
N LEU A 115 -1.37 -17.69 11.32
CA LEU A 115 -1.23 -18.02 12.73
C LEU A 115 -2.25 -19.08 13.17
N PRO A 116 -1.82 -20.15 13.86
CA PRO A 116 -2.75 -21.09 14.46
C PRO A 116 -3.45 -20.47 15.68
N PRO A 117 -4.68 -20.89 16.05
CA PRO A 117 -5.51 -20.22 17.06
C PRO A 117 -4.88 -19.98 18.44
N GLU A 118 -3.92 -20.83 18.83
CA GLU A 118 -3.12 -20.72 20.05
C GLU A 118 -2.10 -19.57 19.97
N ALA A 119 -1.49 -19.34 18.81
CA ALA A 119 -0.51 -18.28 18.59
C ALA A 119 -1.17 -16.89 18.57
N TRP A 120 -2.46 -16.80 18.24
CA TRP A 120 -3.22 -15.55 18.33
C TRP A 120 -3.30 -14.97 19.76
N ARG A 121 -3.12 -15.81 20.79
CA ARG A 121 -3.19 -15.38 22.20
C ARG A 121 -1.89 -14.76 22.70
N THR A 122 -0.77 -15.09 22.08
CA THR A 122 0.57 -14.70 22.50
C THR A 122 1.26 -13.75 21.52
N THR A 123 0.79 -13.70 20.27
CA THR A 123 1.35 -12.80 19.27
C THR A 123 0.94 -11.36 19.55
N ALA A 124 1.94 -10.51 19.79
CA ALA A 124 1.72 -9.09 19.98
C ALA A 124 1.34 -8.42 18.65
N ALA A 125 0.32 -7.58 18.69
CA ALA A 125 -0.01 -6.72 17.57
C ALA A 125 1.03 -5.60 17.41
N ARG A 126 1.36 -5.25 16.18
CA ARG A 126 2.19 -4.08 15.86
C ARG A 126 1.30 -2.94 15.40
N THR A 127 1.67 -1.74 15.79
CA THR A 127 1.02 -0.49 15.38
C THR A 127 1.98 0.34 14.54
N GLY A 128 1.50 1.46 14.00
CA GLY A 128 2.33 2.39 13.24
C GLY A 128 2.54 2.02 11.77
N TRP A 129 1.79 1.05 11.24
CA TRP A 129 1.72 0.79 9.81
C TRP A 129 1.15 2.02 9.10
N ARG A 130 1.92 2.55 8.15
CA ARG A 130 1.58 3.74 7.37
C ARG A 130 2.23 3.67 6.00
N VAL A 131 1.67 4.42 5.07
CA VAL A 131 2.22 4.56 3.72
C VAL A 131 3.62 5.16 3.81
N THR A 132 4.52 4.68 2.96
CA THR A 132 5.87 5.25 2.83
C THR A 132 5.77 6.61 2.15
N GLU A 133 5.94 7.67 2.93
CA GLU A 133 5.95 9.02 2.40
C GLU A 133 7.29 9.34 1.72
N ALA A 134 7.24 10.15 0.66
CA ALA A 134 8.46 10.67 0.06
C ALA A 134 9.18 11.65 1.00
N PRO A 135 10.51 11.76 0.92
CA PRO A 135 11.26 12.80 1.63
C PRO A 135 10.92 14.18 1.07
N ALA A 136 10.66 15.18 1.92
CA ALA A 136 10.22 16.53 1.52
C ALA A 136 10.98 17.15 0.34
N SER A 137 12.28 16.89 0.24
CA SER A 137 13.13 17.33 -0.88
C SER A 137 12.69 16.75 -2.23
N LEU A 138 12.24 15.50 -2.27
CA LEU A 138 11.71 14.84 -3.47
C LEU A 138 10.33 15.41 -3.84
N GLN A 139 9.42 15.64 -2.88
CA GLN A 139 8.16 16.35 -3.20
C GLN A 139 8.44 17.74 -3.76
N GLN A 140 9.40 18.48 -3.19
CA GLN A 140 9.77 19.80 -3.66
C GLN A 140 10.36 19.75 -5.08
N ALA A 141 11.29 18.82 -5.34
CA ALA A 141 11.89 18.65 -6.66
C ALA A 141 10.84 18.29 -7.72
N TRP A 142 9.88 17.44 -7.37
CA TRP A 142 8.74 17.12 -8.22
C TRP A 142 7.88 18.36 -8.53
N SER A 143 7.52 19.13 -7.49
CA SER A 143 6.73 20.35 -7.64
C SER A 143 7.39 21.37 -8.57
N SER A 144 8.69 21.65 -8.35
CA SER A 144 9.46 22.55 -9.21
C SER A 144 9.51 22.05 -10.67
N PHE A 145 9.66 20.75 -10.88
CA PHE A 145 9.64 20.17 -12.22
C PHE A 145 8.31 20.38 -12.95
N VAL A 146 7.18 20.15 -12.27
CA VAL A 146 5.85 20.35 -12.87
C VAL A 146 5.66 21.81 -13.31
N VAL A 147 6.00 22.76 -12.44
CA VAL A 147 5.93 24.20 -12.75
C VAL A 147 6.79 24.56 -13.97
N GLU A 148 8.01 24.03 -14.05
CA GLU A 148 8.90 24.26 -15.19
C GLU A 148 8.34 23.68 -16.51
N GLN A 149 7.71 22.49 -16.46
CA GLN A 149 7.10 21.87 -17.64
C GLN A 149 5.90 22.68 -18.14
N GLU A 150 5.01 23.09 -17.24
CA GLU A 150 3.86 23.94 -17.57
C GLU A 150 4.30 25.26 -18.20
N LEU A 151 5.33 25.92 -17.65
CA LEU A 151 5.88 27.13 -18.22
C LEU A 151 6.41 26.92 -19.64
N ARG A 152 7.16 25.84 -19.88
CA ARG A 152 7.68 25.50 -21.22
C ARG A 152 6.55 25.20 -22.21
N GLU A 153 5.47 24.58 -21.76
CA GLU A 153 4.31 24.28 -22.60
C GLU A 153 3.56 25.56 -23.00
N LEU A 154 3.31 26.47 -22.04
CA LEU A 154 2.73 27.79 -22.32
C LEU A 154 3.57 28.61 -23.31
N GLN A 155 4.90 28.59 -23.18
CA GLN A 155 5.81 29.24 -24.11
C GLN A 155 5.70 28.65 -25.52
N ARG A 156 5.64 27.31 -25.64
CA ARG A 156 5.46 26.63 -26.94
C ARG A 156 4.13 27.00 -27.60
N GLN A 157 3.06 27.10 -26.83
CA GLN A 157 1.73 27.50 -27.31
C GLN A 157 1.69 28.98 -27.72
N GLY A 158 2.32 29.86 -26.93
CA GLY A 158 2.43 31.29 -27.23
C GLY A 158 3.22 31.58 -28.50
N THR A 159 4.29 30.82 -28.77
CA THR A 159 5.07 30.93 -30.01
C THR A 159 4.29 30.41 -31.22
N ARG A 160 3.59 29.28 -31.10
CA ARG A 160 2.77 28.71 -32.19
C ARG A 160 1.63 29.63 -32.65
N ARG A 161 1.04 30.42 -31.75
CA ARG A 161 -0.02 31.39 -32.08
C ARG A 161 0.47 32.64 -32.82
N LYS A 162 1.78 32.89 -32.88
CA LYS A 162 2.37 34.07 -33.54
C LYS A 162 2.92 33.80 -34.95
N THR A 163 2.79 32.55 -35.42
CA THR A 163 3.11 32.09 -36.79
C THR A 163 1.83 31.79 -37.53
#